data_AF-A0A450WER9-F1
#
_entry.id   AF-A0A450WER9-F1
#
_cell.length_a   1.000
_cell.length_b   1.000
_cell.length_c   1.000
_cell.angle_alpha   90.00
_cell.angle_beta   90.00
_cell.angle_gamma   90.00
#
_symmetry.space_group_name_H-M   'P 1'
#
loop_
_entity.id
_entity.type
_entity.pdbx_description
1 polymer ?
#
loop_
_entity_poly.entity_id
_entity_poly.type
_entity_poly.pdbx_seq_one_letter_code
_entity_poly.pdbx_strand_id
1 'polypeptide(L)'
;MDTIKAMTQSLDTMVALFNNEIFNDRNFNALANNDLIRTPSTADPVSTVSGNMYHDETDITTRGRGLDYTFTRTYNSAPVKPDTTGRPLGFGWTHSYNMRIEANDYGKRPNFDATQAPENINGATSSITYLDKRGGEVNYPVDDQNGIWTVTPPQGYFDTLALDTQASGQHTLTFGNGIRYIFDAQGADIEIPGIRARLSAIQDPFGNRIDLQYDPNGNLIPIRDNSRVAGVPISPCSITRMVELP
;
A
#
# COMPACT_ATOMS: atom_id res chain seq x y z
N MET A 1 22.89 42.84 -2.21
CA MET A 1 21.53 42.76 -2.74
C MET A 1 21.17 41.28 -2.91
N ASP A 2 21.25 40.48 -1.84
CA ASP A 2 21.02 39.03 -1.97
C ASP A 2 20.73 38.31 -0.64
N THR A 3 20.16 39.01 0.34
CA THR A 3 19.63 38.42 1.58
C THR A 3 18.11 38.39 1.61
N ILE A 4 17.44 39.09 0.68
CA ILE A 4 15.97 39.08 0.55
C ILE A 4 15.49 37.80 -0.17
N LYS A 5 16.32 37.17 -1.00
CA LYS A 5 15.94 35.95 -1.74
C LYS A 5 15.96 34.67 -0.88
N ALA A 6 16.69 34.68 0.24
CA ALA A 6 16.75 33.57 1.19
C ALA A 6 15.64 33.62 2.26
N MET A 7 15.04 34.79 2.52
CA MET A 7 13.98 34.94 3.51
C MET A 7 12.57 34.67 2.98
N THR A 8 12.37 34.64 1.66
CA THR A 8 11.08 34.21 1.07
C THR A 8 10.86 32.71 1.14
N GLN A 9 11.85 31.93 1.57
CA GLN A 9 11.74 30.47 1.75
C GLN A 9 11.35 30.05 3.18
N SER A 10 11.15 31.02 4.09
CA SER A 10 10.98 30.79 5.54
C SER A 10 9.59 31.13 6.09
N LEU A 11 8.58 31.34 5.24
CA LEU A 11 7.25 31.77 5.70
C LEU A 11 6.12 31.14 4.88
N ASP A 12 6.22 29.86 4.52
CA ASP A 12 5.04 29.07 4.17
C ASP A 12 5.29 27.55 4.20
N THR A 13 5.44 26.96 5.39
CA THR A 13 5.59 25.50 5.56
C THR A 13 4.24 24.75 5.48
N MET A 14 3.20 25.37 4.92
CA MET A 14 1.89 24.75 4.70
C MET A 14 1.32 25.09 3.30
N VAL A 15 2.16 25.42 2.32
CA VAL A 15 1.70 25.39 0.91
C VAL A 15 1.51 23.92 0.56
N ALA A 16 0.26 23.51 0.37
CA ALA A 16 -0.02 22.31 -0.42
C ALA A 16 0.61 22.53 -1.79
N LEU A 17 1.78 21.93 -2.02
CA LEU A 17 2.45 22.02 -3.31
C LEU A 17 1.60 21.23 -4.31
N PHE A 18 0.80 21.94 -5.09
CA PHE A 18 0.13 21.40 -6.28
C PHE A 18 1.20 21.14 -7.34
N ASN A 19 1.90 20.02 -7.20
CA ASN A 19 2.97 19.62 -8.10
C ASN A 19 2.75 18.20 -8.61
N ASN A 20 3.50 17.84 -9.64
CA ASN A 20 3.44 16.56 -10.31
C ASN A 20 3.90 15.37 -9.42
N GLU A 21 4.54 15.65 -8.29
CA GLU A 21 5.00 14.61 -7.37
C GLU A 21 3.82 14.04 -6.58
N ILE A 22 2.82 14.87 -6.29
CA ILE A 22 1.63 14.52 -5.48
C ILE A 22 0.35 14.42 -6.33
N PHE A 23 0.21 15.26 -7.35
CA PHE A 23 -0.96 15.32 -8.23
C PHE A 23 -0.54 14.97 -9.65
N ASN A 24 -0.78 13.72 -10.04
CA ASN A 24 -0.47 13.18 -11.36
C ASN A 24 -1.55 12.18 -11.80
N ASP A 25 -1.52 11.73 -13.05
CA ASP A 25 -2.52 10.79 -13.59
C ASP A 25 -2.06 9.32 -13.52
N ARG A 26 -0.85 9.07 -13.00
CA ARG A 26 -0.23 7.76 -12.91
C ARG A 26 -0.49 7.10 -11.55
N ASN A 27 -0.54 7.88 -10.47
CA ASN A 27 -0.80 7.41 -9.12
C ASN A 27 -2.12 7.94 -8.57
N PHE A 28 -2.87 7.06 -7.94
CA PHE A 28 -4.12 7.39 -7.28
C PHE A 28 -3.89 8.00 -5.89
N ASN A 29 -4.08 9.32 -5.76
CA ASN A 29 -3.81 10.03 -4.51
C ASN A 29 -4.86 9.75 -3.43
N ALA A 30 -4.45 9.06 -2.36
CA ALA A 30 -5.28 8.68 -1.21
C ALA A 30 -5.84 9.87 -0.43
N LEU A 31 -5.10 10.99 -0.39
CA LEU A 31 -5.41 12.15 0.43
C LEU A 31 -6.66 12.90 -0.03
N ALA A 32 -7.14 12.64 -1.24
CA ALA A 32 -8.35 13.22 -1.79
C ALA A 32 -9.58 12.30 -1.61
N ASN A 33 -9.48 11.17 -0.91
CA ASN A 33 -10.57 10.21 -0.82
C ASN A 33 -11.26 10.25 0.53
N ASN A 34 -12.54 10.62 0.52
CA ASN A 34 -13.37 10.74 1.72
C ASN A 34 -12.74 11.65 2.80
N ASP A 35 -11.94 12.64 2.37
CA ASP A 35 -11.45 13.71 3.24
C ASP A 35 -12.44 14.87 3.16
N LEU A 36 -13.19 15.11 4.24
CA LEU A 36 -14.23 16.15 4.30
C LEU A 36 -13.69 17.57 4.07
N ILE A 37 -12.39 17.79 4.30
CA ILE A 37 -11.73 19.09 4.19
C ILE A 37 -11.17 19.28 2.77
N ARG A 38 -10.49 18.26 2.24
CA ARG A 38 -9.84 18.32 0.91
C ARG A 38 -10.80 18.04 -0.23
N THR A 39 -11.83 17.22 0.01
CA THR A 39 -12.86 16.84 -0.94
C THR A 39 -14.24 16.91 -0.29
N PRO A 40 -14.88 18.09 -0.31
CA PRO A 40 -16.19 18.27 0.31
C PRO A 40 -17.20 17.24 -0.23
N SER A 41 -17.78 16.47 0.67
CA SER A 41 -18.81 15.47 0.38
C SER A 41 -20.09 15.72 1.18
N THR A 42 -21.21 15.20 0.67
CA THR A 42 -22.49 15.18 1.40
C THR A 42 -22.66 13.84 2.15
N ALA A 43 -23.69 13.71 2.99
CA ALA A 43 -24.00 12.46 3.68
C ALA A 43 -24.07 11.27 2.70
N ASP A 44 -23.39 10.17 3.06
CA ASP A 44 -22.83 9.11 2.20
C ASP A 44 -21.85 9.66 1.13
N PRO A 45 -20.54 9.30 1.16
CA PRO A 45 -19.48 10.24 0.81
C PRO A 45 -19.26 10.36 -0.69
N VAL A 46 -20.17 11.07 -1.34
CA VAL A 46 -20.06 11.48 -2.74
C VAL A 46 -19.33 12.82 -2.78
N SER A 47 -18.19 12.84 -3.45
CA SER A 47 -17.47 14.08 -3.77
C SER A 47 -18.39 15.00 -4.59
N THR A 48 -18.62 16.21 -4.09
CA THR A 48 -19.42 17.22 -4.81
C THR A 48 -18.75 17.77 -6.06
N VAL A 49 -17.44 17.54 -6.21
CA VAL A 49 -16.63 18.00 -7.35
C VAL A 49 -16.57 16.97 -8.47
N SER A 50 -16.39 15.69 -8.13
CA SER A 50 -16.17 14.62 -9.12
C SER A 50 -17.33 13.64 -9.25
N GLY A 51 -18.33 13.69 -8.35
CA GLY A 51 -19.40 12.70 -8.29
C GLY A 51 -18.93 11.31 -7.82
N ASN A 52 -17.66 11.16 -7.43
CA ASN A 52 -17.14 9.88 -6.98
C ASN A 52 -17.59 9.58 -5.55
N MET A 53 -18.19 8.40 -5.36
CA MET A 53 -18.55 7.85 -4.07
C MET A 53 -17.41 6.97 -3.52
N TYR A 54 -16.97 7.29 -2.30
CA TYR A 54 -16.03 6.50 -1.53
C TYR A 54 -16.65 6.02 -0.22
N HIS A 55 -16.49 4.75 0.11
CA HIS A 55 -17.06 4.18 1.33
C HIS A 55 -16.17 3.11 1.94
N ASP A 56 -16.06 3.09 3.27
CA ASP A 56 -15.38 2.02 4.01
C ASP A 56 -16.36 1.30 4.90
N GLU A 57 -16.32 -0.03 4.89
CA GLU A 57 -17.11 -0.90 5.75
C GLU A 57 -16.19 -1.89 6.45
N THR A 58 -16.17 -1.88 7.79
CA THR A 58 -15.39 -2.84 8.57
C THR A 58 -16.26 -4.03 8.94
N ASP A 59 -15.96 -5.18 8.36
CA ASP A 59 -16.77 -6.39 8.55
C ASP A 59 -16.38 -7.12 9.85
N ILE A 60 -15.07 -7.21 10.13
CA ILE A 60 -14.54 -8.00 11.24
C ILE A 60 -13.41 -7.23 11.92
N THR A 61 -13.47 -7.18 13.25
CA THR A 61 -12.33 -6.80 14.09
C THR A 61 -12.18 -7.79 15.23
N THR A 62 -11.05 -8.48 15.26
CA THR A 62 -10.68 -9.39 16.35
C THR A 62 -9.41 -8.89 16.99
N ARG A 63 -9.40 -8.76 18.32
CA ARG A 63 -8.21 -8.34 19.03
C ARG A 63 -7.11 -9.39 18.94
N GLY A 64 -5.94 -8.96 18.51
CA GLY A 64 -4.74 -9.80 18.56
C GLY A 64 -3.82 -9.39 19.69
N ARG A 65 -2.61 -9.93 19.69
CA ARG A 65 -1.57 -9.56 20.65
C ARG A 65 -0.79 -8.39 20.06
N GLY A 66 -1.16 -7.16 20.42
CA GLY A 66 -0.52 -5.94 19.91
C GLY A 66 -1.02 -5.50 18.52
N LEU A 67 -1.17 -6.45 17.59
CA LEU A 67 -1.76 -6.21 16.27
C LEU A 67 -3.18 -6.78 16.22
N ASP A 68 -4.18 -5.93 15.98
CA ASP A 68 -5.56 -6.35 15.76
C ASP A 68 -5.75 -6.89 14.34
N TYR A 69 -6.64 -7.88 14.21
CA TYR A 69 -7.09 -8.38 12.93
C TYR A 69 -8.31 -7.56 12.48
N THR A 70 -8.11 -6.62 11.56
CA THR A 70 -9.19 -5.78 11.03
C THR A 70 -9.36 -5.99 9.53
N PHE A 71 -10.51 -6.53 9.14
CA PHE A 71 -10.91 -6.63 7.74
C PHE A 71 -11.89 -5.51 7.41
N THR A 72 -11.46 -4.61 6.54
CA THR A 72 -12.26 -3.49 6.04
C THR A 72 -12.32 -3.58 4.53
N ARG A 73 -13.51 -3.43 3.96
CA ARG A 73 -13.72 -3.27 2.52
C ARG A 73 -13.81 -1.79 2.20
N THR A 74 -13.20 -1.37 1.10
CA THR A 74 -13.27 0.00 0.61
C THR A 74 -13.86 -0.01 -0.79
N TYR A 75 -14.89 0.81 -1.00
CA TYR A 75 -15.53 1.05 -2.29
C TYR A 75 -15.10 2.39 -2.88
N ASN A 76 -14.88 2.39 -4.20
CA ASN A 76 -14.63 3.54 -5.05
C ASN A 76 -15.47 3.37 -6.32
N SER A 77 -16.42 4.28 -6.56
CA SER A 77 -17.33 4.19 -7.72
C SER A 77 -16.68 4.52 -9.07
N ALA A 78 -15.60 5.31 -9.06
CA ALA A 78 -14.93 5.79 -10.26
C ALA A 78 -13.39 5.64 -10.16
N PRO A 79 -12.87 4.40 -10.04
CA PRO A 79 -11.43 4.17 -10.01
C PRO A 79 -10.84 4.48 -11.39
N VAL A 80 -9.89 5.42 -11.46
CA VAL A 80 -9.17 5.77 -12.70
C VAL A 80 -8.33 4.59 -13.19
N LYS A 81 -7.75 3.85 -12.24
CA LYS A 81 -7.05 2.59 -12.46
C LYS A 81 -7.69 1.53 -11.57
N PRO A 82 -8.81 0.91 -11.99
CA PRO A 82 -9.40 -0.17 -11.22
C PRO A 82 -8.37 -1.26 -11.07
N ASP A 83 -8.26 -1.83 -9.87
CA ASP A 83 -7.44 -3.02 -9.69
C ASP A 83 -7.97 -4.12 -10.61
N THR A 84 -7.22 -4.43 -11.67
CA THR A 84 -7.57 -5.47 -12.66
C THR A 84 -6.96 -6.82 -12.28
N THR A 85 -6.06 -6.86 -11.29
CA THR A 85 -5.29 -8.04 -10.92
C THR A 85 -5.45 -8.32 -9.43
N GLY A 86 -6.20 -9.37 -9.08
CA GLY A 86 -6.64 -9.56 -7.70
C GLY A 86 -7.82 -8.66 -7.41
N ARG A 87 -8.98 -9.01 -7.99
CA ARG A 87 -10.30 -8.46 -7.65
C ARG A 87 -10.98 -9.40 -6.65
N PRO A 88 -10.51 -9.51 -5.39
CA PRO A 88 -11.09 -10.46 -4.45
C PRO A 88 -12.57 -10.16 -4.21
N LEU A 89 -13.01 -8.91 -4.43
CA LEU A 89 -14.36 -8.44 -4.11
C LEU A 89 -15.12 -7.80 -5.30
N GLY A 90 -14.53 -7.76 -6.50
CA GLY A 90 -15.15 -7.20 -7.70
C GLY A 90 -14.79 -5.73 -8.01
N PHE A 91 -15.43 -5.16 -9.05
CA PHE A 91 -15.11 -3.82 -9.53
C PHE A 91 -15.45 -2.75 -8.49
N GLY A 92 -14.53 -1.80 -8.29
CA GLY A 92 -14.68 -0.71 -7.33
C GLY A 92 -14.42 -1.10 -5.87
N TRP A 93 -14.26 -2.39 -5.56
CA TRP A 93 -14.02 -2.87 -4.20
C TRP A 93 -12.57 -3.34 -4.00
N THR A 94 -12.00 -2.99 -2.86
CA THR A 94 -10.75 -3.55 -2.34
C THR A 94 -10.92 -3.92 -0.85
N HIS A 95 -9.92 -4.55 -0.24
CA HIS A 95 -9.90 -4.79 1.21
C HIS A 95 -8.56 -4.42 1.85
N SER A 96 -8.57 -4.27 3.17
CA SER A 96 -7.46 -3.80 4.01
C SER A 96 -6.14 -4.58 3.89
N TYR A 97 -6.18 -5.78 3.32
CA TYR A 97 -5.03 -6.67 3.13
C TYR A 97 -4.70 -6.92 1.64
N ASN A 98 -5.30 -6.18 0.71
CA ASN A 98 -4.91 -6.20 -0.70
C ASN A 98 -3.74 -5.22 -0.97
N MET A 99 -2.97 -4.91 0.06
CA MET A 99 -1.81 -4.03 -0.03
C MET A 99 -0.69 -4.71 -0.84
N ARG A 100 -0.01 -3.92 -1.64
CA ARG A 100 1.11 -4.37 -2.48
C ARG A 100 2.05 -3.23 -2.79
N ILE A 101 3.22 -3.57 -3.32
CA ILE A 101 4.09 -2.63 -4.01
C ILE A 101 4.21 -3.04 -5.48
N GLU A 102 4.42 -2.06 -6.36
CA GLU A 102 4.56 -2.25 -7.81
C GLU A 102 5.71 -1.39 -8.36
N ALA A 103 6.60 -2.00 -9.13
CA ALA A 103 7.68 -1.32 -9.83
C ALA A 103 7.17 -0.57 -11.06
N ASN A 104 7.58 0.68 -11.24
CA ASN A 104 7.12 1.54 -12.31
C ASN A 104 8.27 2.04 -13.18
N ASP A 105 7.98 2.22 -14.46
CA ASP A 105 8.87 2.82 -15.48
C ASP A 105 8.87 4.36 -15.45
N TYR A 106 8.36 4.97 -14.38
CA TYR A 106 8.31 6.41 -14.20
C TYR A 106 8.82 6.81 -12.83
N GLY A 107 9.40 8.00 -12.73
CA GLY A 107 10.07 8.47 -11.54
C GLY A 107 9.21 9.40 -10.68
N LYS A 108 9.89 10.38 -10.07
CA LYS A 108 9.30 11.35 -9.14
C LYS A 108 8.22 12.23 -9.79
N ARG A 109 8.29 12.46 -11.10
CA ARG A 109 7.38 13.35 -11.83
C ARG A 109 6.74 12.64 -13.02
N PRO A 110 5.70 11.83 -12.80
CA PRO A 110 5.19 10.93 -13.84
C PRO A 110 4.61 11.61 -15.10
N ASN A 111 3.95 12.78 -15.02
CA ASN A 111 3.45 13.49 -16.22
C ASN A 111 4.47 14.39 -16.92
N PHE A 112 5.74 14.41 -16.50
CA PHE A 112 6.79 15.12 -17.24
C PHE A 112 7.19 14.33 -18.47
N ASP A 113 7.48 15.03 -19.57
CA ASP A 113 7.99 14.39 -20.77
C ASP A 113 9.46 13.94 -20.60
N ALA A 114 9.93 13.16 -21.56
CA ALA A 114 11.28 12.60 -21.54
C ALA A 114 12.41 13.65 -21.59
N THR A 115 12.13 14.90 -21.97
CA THR A 115 13.14 15.97 -21.97
C THR A 115 13.37 16.51 -20.55
N GLN A 116 12.32 16.48 -19.73
CA GLN A 116 12.34 16.97 -18.36
C GLN A 116 12.60 15.85 -17.34
N ALA A 117 12.15 14.64 -17.65
CA ALA A 117 12.29 13.44 -16.85
C ALA A 117 12.59 12.23 -17.76
N PRO A 118 13.85 12.07 -18.23
CA PRO A 118 14.25 10.97 -19.10
C PRO A 118 13.96 9.58 -18.52
N GLU A 119 13.91 9.48 -17.20
CA GLU A 119 13.58 8.26 -16.47
C GLU A 119 12.18 7.72 -16.78
N ASN A 120 11.24 8.57 -17.19
CA ASN A 120 9.85 8.17 -17.48
C ASN A 120 9.68 7.32 -18.75
N ILE A 121 10.73 7.14 -19.55
CA ILE A 121 10.69 6.38 -20.81
C ILE A 121 11.91 5.47 -21.03
N ASN A 122 12.79 5.35 -20.04
CA ASN A 122 14.05 4.61 -20.21
C ASN A 122 13.85 3.07 -20.15
N GLY A 123 12.64 2.61 -19.82
CA GLY A 123 12.32 1.19 -19.69
C GLY A 123 12.89 0.52 -18.43
N ALA A 124 13.40 1.31 -17.48
CA ALA A 124 13.95 0.85 -16.21
C ALA A 124 13.05 1.29 -15.04
N THR A 125 13.10 0.55 -13.93
CA THR A 125 12.31 0.91 -12.75
C THR A 125 12.85 2.20 -12.15
N SER A 126 12.00 3.21 -12.08
CA SER A 126 12.34 4.55 -11.58
C SER A 126 11.54 4.93 -10.33
N SER A 127 10.56 4.12 -9.95
CA SER A 127 9.86 4.24 -8.68
C SER A 127 9.14 2.96 -8.28
N ILE A 128 8.86 2.83 -6.98
CA ILE A 128 8.00 1.80 -6.42
C ILE A 128 6.72 2.45 -5.87
N THR A 129 5.56 2.03 -6.36
CA THR A 129 4.27 2.49 -5.85
C THR A 129 3.78 1.55 -4.76
N TYR A 130 3.53 2.07 -3.56
CA TYR A 130 2.85 1.37 -2.47
C TYR A 130 1.34 1.61 -2.54
N LEU A 131 0.57 0.52 -2.66
CA LEU A 131 -0.88 0.52 -2.54
C LEU A 131 -1.27 0.26 -1.08
N ASP A 132 -1.94 1.24 -0.47
CA ASP A 132 -2.37 1.21 0.91
C ASP A 132 -3.65 0.37 1.14
N LYS A 133 -4.03 0.23 2.41
CA LYS A 133 -5.18 -0.58 2.85
C LYS A 133 -6.55 -0.09 2.32
N ARG A 134 -6.65 1.14 1.83
CA ARG A 134 -7.86 1.75 1.24
C ARG A 134 -7.75 1.89 -0.28
N GLY A 135 -6.69 1.37 -0.89
CA GLY A 135 -6.42 1.47 -2.32
C GLY A 135 -5.78 2.80 -2.76
N GLY A 136 -5.33 3.62 -1.81
CA GLY A 136 -4.51 4.79 -2.05
C GLY A 136 -3.10 4.42 -2.52
N GLU A 137 -2.51 5.21 -3.42
CA GLU A 137 -1.18 4.96 -3.94
C GLU A 137 -0.18 6.04 -3.50
N VAL A 138 0.99 5.59 -3.06
CA VAL A 138 2.11 6.44 -2.65
C VAL A 138 3.33 6.04 -3.47
N ASN A 139 3.91 6.99 -4.21
CA ASN A 139 5.04 6.72 -5.08
C ASN A 139 6.38 7.00 -4.38
N TYR A 140 7.26 6.00 -4.36
CA TYR A 140 8.62 6.10 -3.82
C TYR A 140 9.63 6.13 -4.96
N PRO A 141 10.21 7.29 -5.29
CA PRO A 141 11.25 7.39 -6.31
C PRO A 141 12.44 6.49 -5.97
N VAL A 142 12.99 5.88 -7.02
CA VAL A 142 14.21 5.07 -6.92
C VAL A 142 15.30 5.67 -7.81
N ASP A 143 16.52 5.65 -7.30
CA ASP A 143 17.73 6.02 -8.01
C ASP A 143 18.66 4.80 -8.04
N ASP A 144 19.13 4.41 -9.23
CA ASP A 144 19.91 3.20 -9.50
C ASP A 144 21.39 3.52 -9.79
N GLN A 145 22.02 4.34 -8.95
CA GLN A 145 23.39 4.77 -9.19
C GLN A 145 24.40 3.62 -9.09
N ASN A 146 24.90 3.17 -10.24
CA ASN A 146 25.91 2.11 -10.36
C ASN A 146 25.50 0.78 -9.70
N GLY A 147 24.22 0.41 -9.81
CA GLY A 147 23.67 -0.82 -9.22
C GLY A 147 23.37 -0.72 -7.72
N ILE A 148 23.45 0.48 -7.13
CA ILE A 148 22.96 0.75 -5.78
C ILE A 148 21.57 1.37 -5.89
N TRP A 149 20.56 0.62 -5.49
CA TRP A 149 19.17 1.05 -5.49
C TRP A 149 18.83 1.82 -4.22
N THR A 150 18.63 3.12 -4.36
CA THR A 150 18.26 4.00 -3.25
C THR A 150 16.79 4.42 -3.40
N VAL A 151 15.97 4.04 -2.43
CA VAL A 151 14.55 4.40 -2.39
C VAL A 151 14.37 5.64 -1.51
N THR A 152 13.73 6.68 -2.04
CA THR A 152 13.48 7.93 -1.31
C THR A 152 12.02 8.05 -0.93
N PRO A 153 11.66 8.32 0.35
CA PRO A 153 10.27 8.58 0.70
C PRO A 153 9.77 9.87 0.05
N PRO A 154 8.51 9.92 -0.44
CA PRO A 154 7.94 11.13 -0.97
C PRO A 154 7.79 12.21 0.10
N GLN A 155 7.63 13.47 -0.33
CA GLN A 155 7.53 14.59 0.60
C GLN A 155 6.35 14.43 1.58
N GLY A 156 6.62 14.65 2.87
CA GLY A 156 5.63 14.51 3.94
C GLY A 156 5.46 13.09 4.49
N TYR A 157 6.16 12.12 3.88
CA TYR A 157 6.27 10.75 4.39
C TYR A 157 7.63 10.57 5.09
N PHE A 158 7.61 9.83 6.20
CA PHE A 158 8.77 9.57 7.06
C PHE A 158 9.02 8.07 7.24
N ASP A 159 8.38 7.27 6.40
CA ASP A 159 8.60 5.84 6.29
C ASP A 159 9.83 5.55 5.44
N THR A 160 10.28 4.30 5.47
CA THR A 160 11.44 3.85 4.71
C THR A 160 11.09 2.53 4.04
N LEU A 161 11.11 2.54 2.71
CA LEU A 161 10.98 1.33 1.90
C LEU A 161 12.39 0.79 1.59
N ALA A 162 12.69 -0.41 2.05
CA ALA A 162 13.91 -1.12 1.75
C ALA A 162 13.61 -2.34 0.88
N LEU A 163 14.42 -2.57 -0.15
CA LEU A 163 14.29 -3.70 -1.07
C LEU A 163 15.20 -4.87 -0.61
N ASP A 164 14.83 -6.10 -0.93
CA ASP A 164 15.61 -7.33 -0.67
C ASP A 164 16.17 -7.46 0.75
N THR A 165 15.34 -7.15 1.73
CA THR A 165 15.71 -7.02 3.15
C THR A 165 16.03 -8.32 3.88
N GLN A 166 15.51 -9.46 3.42
CA GLN A 166 15.67 -10.78 4.05
C GLN A 166 16.05 -11.87 3.05
N ALA A 167 15.49 -11.78 1.85
CA ALA A 167 15.80 -12.59 0.68
C ALA A 167 15.47 -11.76 -0.56
N SER A 168 15.99 -12.16 -1.71
CA SER A 168 15.58 -11.58 -2.99
C SER A 168 14.07 -11.71 -3.17
N GLY A 169 13.42 -10.60 -3.51
CA GLY A 169 11.97 -10.49 -3.64
C GLY A 169 11.22 -10.16 -2.34
N GLN A 170 11.91 -10.02 -1.20
CA GLN A 170 11.30 -9.58 0.07
C GLN A 170 11.64 -8.13 0.40
N HIS A 171 10.65 -7.25 0.33
CA HIS A 171 10.80 -5.81 0.53
C HIS A 171 10.07 -5.39 1.82
N THR A 172 10.60 -4.41 2.55
CA THR A 172 10.02 -3.97 3.83
C THR A 172 9.76 -2.46 3.81
N LEU A 173 8.51 -2.07 4.01
CA LEU A 173 8.13 -0.69 4.32
C LEU A 173 8.06 -0.53 5.84
N THR A 174 8.91 0.34 6.38
CA THR A 174 8.96 0.63 7.82
C THR A 174 8.37 2.01 8.09
N PHE A 175 7.31 2.07 8.89
CA PHE A 175 6.67 3.32 9.27
C PHE A 175 7.40 3.99 10.44
N GLY A 176 7.21 5.31 10.62
CA GLY A 176 7.86 6.07 11.69
C GLY A 176 7.52 5.61 13.12
N ASN A 177 6.43 4.86 13.30
CA ASN A 177 6.08 4.19 14.57
C ASN A 177 6.75 2.81 14.75
N GLY A 178 7.59 2.40 13.81
CA GLY A 178 8.32 1.14 13.79
C GLY A 178 7.52 -0.09 13.35
N ILE A 179 6.25 0.07 12.95
CA ILE A 179 5.51 -1.01 12.28
C ILE A 179 6.17 -1.27 10.92
N ARG A 180 6.29 -2.55 10.57
CA ARG A 180 6.89 -3.01 9.32
C ARG A 180 5.87 -3.80 8.51
N TYR A 181 5.69 -3.41 7.26
CA TYR A 181 4.96 -4.18 6.26
C TYR A 181 5.97 -4.87 5.37
N ILE A 182 5.87 -6.18 5.28
CA ILE A 182 6.77 -7.02 4.48
C ILE A 182 5.98 -7.44 3.24
N PHE A 183 6.57 -7.21 2.08
CA PHE A 183 6.02 -7.55 0.77
C PHE A 183 6.89 -8.62 0.13
N ASP A 184 6.26 -9.57 -0.55
CA ASP A 184 6.93 -10.70 -1.19
C ASP A 184 6.53 -10.79 -2.67
N ALA A 185 7.53 -10.69 -3.54
CA ALA A 185 7.44 -10.83 -4.99
C ALA A 185 7.51 -12.30 -5.44
N GLN A 186 7.57 -13.25 -4.51
CA GLN A 186 7.74 -14.69 -4.75
C GLN A 186 9.01 -14.98 -5.58
N GLY A 187 10.09 -14.24 -5.31
CA GLY A 187 11.37 -14.33 -6.01
C GLY A 187 11.44 -13.61 -7.36
N ALA A 188 10.40 -12.89 -7.76
CA ALA A 188 10.48 -11.98 -8.91
C ALA A 188 11.33 -10.74 -8.57
N ASP A 189 12.06 -10.25 -9.57
CA ASP A 189 12.96 -9.12 -9.44
C ASP A 189 12.21 -7.79 -9.56
N ILE A 190 12.13 -7.03 -8.47
CA ILE A 190 11.43 -5.75 -8.42
C ILE A 190 12.12 -4.65 -9.24
N GLU A 191 13.36 -4.86 -9.69
CA GLU A 191 14.08 -3.94 -10.58
C GLU A 191 13.47 -3.91 -11.99
N ILE A 192 12.64 -4.90 -12.34
CA ILE A 192 11.92 -4.98 -13.62
C ILE A 192 10.57 -4.25 -13.51
N PRO A 193 10.28 -3.25 -14.37
CA PRO A 193 9.00 -2.56 -14.36
C PRO A 193 7.80 -3.51 -14.49
N GLY A 194 6.75 -3.24 -13.71
CA GLY A 194 5.51 -4.03 -13.67
C GLY A 194 5.56 -5.24 -12.73
N ILE A 195 6.71 -5.57 -12.14
CA ILE A 195 6.77 -6.57 -11.07
C ILE A 195 6.07 -6.04 -9.82
N ARG A 196 5.36 -6.95 -9.14
CA ARG A 196 4.55 -6.67 -7.96
C ARG A 196 4.94 -7.58 -6.82
N ALA A 197 4.99 -7.02 -5.61
CA ALA A 197 5.15 -7.78 -4.38
C ALA A 197 3.92 -7.57 -3.49
N ARG A 198 3.30 -8.66 -3.05
CA ARG A 198 2.09 -8.61 -2.20
C ARG A 198 2.47 -8.60 -0.73
N LEU A 199 1.66 -7.97 0.11
CA LEU A 199 1.86 -7.98 1.55
C LEU A 199 1.89 -9.42 2.08
N SER A 200 3.02 -9.86 2.63
CA SER A 200 3.16 -11.21 3.21
C SER A 200 3.11 -11.17 4.74
N ALA A 201 3.48 -10.05 5.37
CA ALA A 201 3.39 -9.91 6.81
C ALA A 201 3.30 -8.45 7.28
N ILE A 202 2.73 -8.28 8.48
CA ILE A 202 2.80 -7.05 9.26
C ILE A 202 3.44 -7.38 10.60
N GLN A 203 4.44 -6.61 11.00
CA GLN A 203 5.16 -6.81 12.25
C GLN A 203 5.27 -5.49 13.03
N ASP A 204 4.94 -5.52 14.31
CA ASP A 204 5.11 -4.37 15.19
C ASP A 204 6.55 -4.28 15.76
N PRO A 205 6.91 -3.17 16.44
CA PRO A 205 8.23 -3.02 17.06
C PRO A 205 8.52 -4.02 18.18
N PHE A 206 7.47 -4.61 18.78
CA PHE A 206 7.56 -5.53 19.92
C PHE A 206 7.67 -7.00 19.47
N GLY A 207 7.69 -7.24 18.16
CA GLY A 207 7.85 -8.55 17.55
C GLY A 207 6.54 -9.34 17.38
N ASN A 208 5.37 -8.76 17.66
CA ASN A 208 4.11 -9.36 17.25
C ASN A 208 4.00 -9.29 15.73
N ARG A 209 3.58 -10.38 15.10
CA ARG A 209 3.56 -10.51 13.64
C ARG A 209 2.27 -11.19 13.21
N ILE A 210 1.66 -10.67 12.15
CA ILE A 210 0.64 -11.37 11.38
C ILE A 210 1.19 -11.71 10.00
N ASP A 211 0.97 -12.95 9.58
CA ASP A 211 1.37 -13.52 8.30
C ASP A 211 0.13 -13.73 7.43
N LEU A 212 0.24 -13.34 6.16
CA LEU A 212 -0.82 -13.39 5.17
C LEU A 212 -0.43 -14.34 4.04
N GLN A 213 -1.40 -15.10 3.57
CA GLN A 213 -1.23 -15.99 2.43
C GLN A 213 -2.33 -15.73 1.42
N TYR A 214 -2.02 -15.94 0.15
CA TYR A 214 -2.94 -15.74 -0.96
C TYR A 214 -2.98 -16.99 -1.83
N ASP A 215 -4.14 -17.26 -2.42
CA ASP A 215 -4.25 -18.26 -3.47
C ASP A 215 -3.63 -17.73 -4.80
N PRO A 216 -3.48 -18.57 -5.83
CA PRO A 216 -2.96 -18.13 -7.13
C PRO A 216 -3.79 -17.05 -7.83
N ASN A 217 -5.06 -16.87 -7.46
CA ASN A 217 -5.94 -15.82 -7.97
C ASN A 217 -5.78 -14.49 -7.20
N GLY A 218 -4.95 -14.49 -6.15
CA GLY A 218 -4.70 -13.33 -5.31
C GLY A 218 -5.73 -13.11 -4.21
N ASN A 219 -6.56 -14.12 -3.89
CA ASN A 219 -7.50 -14.05 -2.78
C ASN A 219 -6.80 -14.42 -1.47
N LEU A 220 -7.07 -13.66 -0.42
CA LEU A 220 -6.56 -13.92 0.92
C LEU A 220 -7.13 -15.25 1.45
N ILE A 221 -6.26 -16.16 1.92
CA ILE A 221 -6.64 -17.48 2.45
C ILE A 221 -6.53 -17.54 3.98
N PRO A 222 -5.38 -17.80 4.64
CA PRO A 222 -5.27 -17.52 6.07
C PRO A 222 -4.55 -16.20 6.39
N ILE A 223 -4.97 -15.61 7.50
CA ILE A 223 -4.15 -14.72 8.33
C ILE A 223 -3.77 -15.50 9.59
N ARG A 224 -2.50 -15.47 9.99
CA ARG A 224 -2.00 -16.16 11.19
C ARG A 224 -1.16 -15.20 12.01
N ASP A 225 -1.25 -15.23 13.33
CA ASP A 225 -0.22 -14.59 14.16
C ASP A 225 0.97 -15.52 14.39
N ASN A 226 2.06 -14.92 14.87
CA ASN A 226 3.20 -15.65 15.42
C ASN A 226 2.96 -16.15 16.85
N SER A 227 1.72 -16.50 17.22
CA SER A 227 1.46 -17.07 18.53
C SER A 227 2.24 -18.38 18.71
N ARG A 228 3.20 -18.38 19.63
CA ARG A 228 3.93 -19.58 20.06
C ARG A 228 3.03 -20.44 20.96
N VAL A 229 1.82 -20.76 20.53
CA VAL A 229 1.00 -21.75 21.22
C VAL A 229 1.61 -23.12 20.93
N ALA A 230 2.63 -23.49 21.72
CA ALA A 230 2.92 -24.89 21.99
C ALA A 230 1.77 -25.42 22.86
N GLY A 231 0.63 -25.69 22.22
CA GLY A 231 -0.61 -26.07 22.88
C GLY A 231 -1.15 -27.37 22.33
N VAL A 232 -0.72 -28.46 22.97
CA VAL A 232 -1.35 -29.79 23.09
C VAL A 232 -1.65 -30.54 21.77
N PRO A 233 -1.06 -31.74 21.54
CA PRO A 233 -1.50 -32.60 20.45
C PRO A 233 -2.97 -32.98 20.68
N ILE A 234 -3.88 -32.45 19.86
CA ILE A 234 -5.21 -33.03 19.74
C ILE A 234 -5.05 -34.38 19.04
N SER A 235 -5.14 -35.47 19.82
CA SER A 235 -5.40 -36.79 19.26
C SER A 235 -6.63 -36.71 18.35
N PRO A 236 -6.62 -37.37 17.18
CA PRO A 236 -7.78 -37.39 16.30
C PRO A 236 -8.87 -38.24 16.95
N CYS A 237 -9.77 -37.61 17.70
CA CYS A 237 -11.03 -38.22 18.08
C CYS A 237 -12.11 -37.66 17.15
N SER A 238 -12.52 -38.50 16.21
CA SER A 238 -13.57 -38.25 15.23
C SER A 238 -14.86 -37.82 15.93
N ILE A 239 -15.32 -36.59 15.68
CA ILE A 239 -16.72 -36.22 15.88
C ILE A 239 -17.48 -36.72 14.65
N THR A 240 -18.01 -37.94 14.76
CA THR A 240 -19.13 -38.40 13.94
C THR A 240 -20.40 -37.99 14.66
N ARG A 241 -21.05 -36.92 14.21
CA ARG A 241 -22.38 -36.53 14.68
C ARG A 241 -23.40 -37.47 14.02
N MET A 242 -23.80 -38.55 14.70
CA MET A 242 -25.07 -39.23 14.40
C MET A 242 -26.21 -38.35 14.92
N VAL A 243 -27.13 -37.98 14.03
CA VAL A 243 -28.45 -37.47 14.39
C VAL A 243 -29.39 -38.67 14.24
N GLU A 244 -29.88 -39.20 15.35
CA GLU A 244 -31.12 -39.98 15.34
C GLU A 244 -32.22 -39.08 15.94
N LEU A 245 -33.27 -38.88 15.16
CA LEU A 245 -34.53 -38.29 15.63
C LEU A 245 -35.42 -39.42 16.15
N PRO A 246 -36.24 -39.15 17.18
CA PRO A 246 -37.19 -40.12 17.74
C PRO A 246 -38.32 -40.50 16.79
#